data_AF-A0A4R8JZ21-F1
#
_entry.id   AF-A0A4R8JZ21-F1
#
_cell.length_a   1.000
_cell.length_b   1.000
_cell.length_c   1.000
_cell.angle_alpha   90.00
_cell.angle_beta   90.00
_cell.angle_gamma   90.00
#
_symmetry.space_group_name_H-M   'P 1'
#
loop_
_entity.id
_entity.type
_entity.pdbx_description
1 polymer ?
#
loop_
_entity_poly.entity_id
_entity_poly.type
_entity_poly.pdbx_seq_one_letter_code
_entity_poly.pdbx_strand_id
1 'polypeptide(L)'
;MKKPYNERTDLEKVQSQWNKIYGLHSQEQWSAAVVRAATATEIAANFAIRREFAEQSEFLPAFVNEMLMWANGISGKMQKLLTPLVAPDTNKAQAINGLKARANEINSKRNRIAHQGEFCSLEEAQAAIEHARTFIHELVRLYEPEFELTERGDTKAKDKKPAGEKKAKK
;
A
#
# COMPACT_ATOMS: atom_id res chain seq x y z
N MET A 1 -0.74 -23.58 6.08
CA MET A 1 0.14 -22.63 6.83
C MET A 1 0.08 -21.28 6.12
N LYS A 2 0.02 -20.15 6.83
CA LYS A 2 0.07 -18.83 6.16
C LYS A 2 1.51 -18.57 5.69
N LYS A 3 1.67 -18.11 4.44
CA LYS A 3 2.95 -17.69 3.86
C LYS A 3 3.68 -16.70 4.81
N PRO A 4 4.95 -16.96 5.19
CA PRO A 4 5.77 -16.04 5.99
C PRO A 4 5.80 -14.63 5.39
N TYR A 5 5.87 -13.60 6.24
CA TYR A 5 5.75 -12.21 5.79
C TYR A 5 6.85 -11.83 4.77
N ASN A 6 8.08 -12.29 4.99
CA ASN A 6 9.22 -11.94 4.13
C ASN A 6 9.11 -12.57 2.73
N GLU A 7 8.41 -13.69 2.60
CA GLU A 7 8.18 -14.37 1.33
C GLU A 7 7.03 -13.76 0.53
N ARG A 8 6.23 -12.89 1.13
CA ARG A 8 5.07 -12.26 0.47
C ARG A 8 5.49 -11.31 -0.64
N THR A 9 4.70 -11.27 -1.72
CA THR A 9 4.78 -10.23 -2.75
C THR A 9 4.48 -8.87 -2.14
N ASP A 10 4.82 -7.80 -2.85
CA ASP A 10 4.54 -6.44 -2.35
C ASP A 10 3.04 -6.22 -2.14
N LEU A 11 2.17 -6.66 -3.07
CA LEU A 11 0.71 -6.55 -2.91
C LEU A 11 0.18 -7.41 -1.74
N GLU A 12 0.71 -8.62 -1.54
CA GLU A 12 0.38 -9.44 -0.36
C GLU A 12 0.80 -8.73 0.94
N LYS A 13 1.94 -8.02 0.94
CA LYS A 13 2.40 -7.23 2.09
C LYS A 13 1.53 -5.99 2.30
N VAL A 14 1.13 -5.28 1.25
CA VAL A 14 0.16 -4.16 1.32
C VAL A 14 -1.12 -4.64 1.99
N GLN A 15 -1.74 -5.73 1.50
CA GLN A 15 -2.95 -6.28 2.10
C GLN A 15 -2.75 -6.73 3.55
N SER A 16 -1.56 -7.24 3.88
CA SER A 16 -1.20 -7.63 5.25
C SER A 16 -1.13 -6.44 6.20
N GLN A 17 -0.54 -5.31 5.75
CA GLN A 17 -0.55 -4.06 6.49
C GLN A 17 -2.00 -3.54 6.61
N TRP A 18 -2.78 -3.60 5.54
CA TRP A 18 -4.19 -3.17 5.53
C TRP A 18 -5.03 -3.87 6.59
N ASN A 19 -4.92 -5.20 6.66
CA ASN A 19 -5.58 -6.00 7.70
C ASN A 19 -5.14 -5.61 9.12
N LYS A 20 -3.88 -5.20 9.30
CA LYS A 20 -3.35 -4.79 10.59
C LYS A 20 -3.82 -3.39 10.98
N ILE A 21 -3.92 -2.45 10.03
CA ILE A 21 -4.46 -1.10 10.22
C ILE A 21 -5.87 -1.19 10.82
N TYR A 22 -6.74 -2.01 10.22
CA TYR A 22 -8.10 -2.20 10.72
C TYR A 22 -8.14 -2.63 12.19
N GLY A 23 -7.32 -3.63 12.55
CA GLY A 23 -7.27 -4.11 13.94
C GLY A 23 -6.71 -3.10 14.93
N LEU A 24 -5.74 -2.28 14.52
CA LEU A 24 -5.19 -1.21 15.38
C LEU A 24 -6.19 -0.08 15.56
N HIS A 25 -6.85 0.32 14.47
CA HIS A 25 -7.88 1.35 14.50
C HIS A 25 -9.07 0.95 15.37
N SER A 26 -9.53 -0.31 15.29
CA SER A 26 -10.62 -0.82 16.15
C SER A 26 -10.23 -0.95 17.63
N GLN A 27 -8.93 -0.95 17.94
CA GLN A 27 -8.38 -1.02 19.29
C GLN A 27 -7.93 0.37 19.79
N GLU A 28 -8.34 1.45 19.13
CA GLU A 28 -7.98 2.84 19.47
C GLU A 28 -6.47 3.12 19.46
N GLN A 29 -5.69 2.26 18.81
CA GLN A 29 -4.25 2.44 18.61
C GLN A 29 -3.99 3.29 17.36
N TRP A 30 -4.51 4.52 17.38
CA TRP A 30 -4.57 5.43 16.24
C TRP A 30 -3.20 5.77 15.66
N SER A 31 -2.24 6.18 16.50
CA SER A 31 -0.87 6.48 16.06
C SER A 31 -0.21 5.27 15.36
N ALA A 32 -0.40 4.07 15.90
CA ALA A 32 0.13 2.85 15.31
C ALA A 32 -0.56 2.51 13.98
N ALA A 33 -1.87 2.74 13.87
CA ALA A 33 -2.61 2.55 12.63
C ALA A 33 -2.09 3.48 11.51
N VAL A 34 -1.80 4.75 11.82
CA VAL A 34 -1.23 5.71 10.86
C VAL A 34 0.17 5.29 10.40
N VAL A 35 1.05 4.85 11.31
CA VAL A 35 2.38 4.35 10.93
C VAL A 35 2.27 3.16 9.97
N ARG A 36 1.29 2.26 10.21
CA ARG A 36 1.04 1.11 9.34
C ARG A 36 0.43 1.51 7.99
N ALA A 37 -0.43 2.53 7.96
CA ALA A 37 -0.96 3.11 6.73
C ALA A 37 0.16 3.66 5.85
N ALA A 38 1.06 4.47 6.43
CA ALA A 38 2.25 4.95 5.71
C ALA A 38 3.17 3.81 5.25
N THR A 39 3.32 2.75 6.05
CA THR A 39 4.08 1.55 5.65
C THR A 39 3.44 0.88 4.43
N ALA A 40 2.12 0.74 4.39
CA ALA A 40 1.40 0.16 3.24
C ALA A 40 1.59 1.02 1.98
N THR A 41 1.50 2.35 2.11
CA THR A 41 1.77 3.32 1.04
C THR A 41 3.19 3.18 0.49
N GLU A 42 4.20 3.02 1.35
CA GLU A 42 5.59 2.83 0.92
C GLU A 42 5.78 1.50 0.17
N ILE A 43 5.14 0.42 0.62
CA ILE A 43 5.20 -0.87 -0.07
C ILE A 43 4.50 -0.80 -1.43
N ALA A 44 3.40 -0.07 -1.57
CA ALA A 44 2.76 0.18 -2.87
C ALA A 44 3.68 0.98 -3.82
N ALA A 45 4.44 1.95 -3.30
CA ALA A 45 5.47 2.64 -4.07
C ALA A 45 6.60 1.69 -4.51
N ASN A 46 7.05 0.79 -3.63
CA ASN A 46 8.03 -0.23 -3.99
C ASN A 46 7.52 -1.13 -5.13
N PHE A 47 6.25 -1.55 -5.07
CA PHE A 47 5.61 -2.33 -6.13
C PHE A 47 5.68 -1.60 -7.48
N ALA A 48 5.21 -0.35 -7.54
CA ALA A 48 5.23 0.45 -8.77
C ALA A 48 6.66 0.62 -9.32
N ILE A 49 7.62 0.96 -8.45
CA ILE A 49 9.03 1.11 -8.85
C ILE A 49 9.60 -0.20 -9.42
N ARG A 50 9.29 -1.35 -8.82
CA ARG A 50 9.72 -2.64 -9.37
C ARG A 50 9.11 -2.94 -10.73
N ARG A 51 7.85 -2.56 -10.95
CA ARG A 51 7.19 -2.70 -12.26
C ARG A 51 7.89 -1.84 -13.32
N GLU A 52 8.19 -0.58 -13.00
CA GLU A 52 8.91 0.30 -13.92
C GLU A 52 10.33 -0.20 -14.23
N PHE A 53 11.09 -0.64 -13.22
CA PHE A 53 12.42 -1.23 -13.49
C PHE A 53 12.34 -2.51 -14.32
N ALA A 54 11.34 -3.36 -14.08
CA ALA A 54 11.16 -4.58 -14.86
C ALA A 54 10.72 -4.30 -16.32
N GLU A 55 10.03 -3.19 -16.55
CA GLU A 55 9.58 -2.76 -17.89
C GLU A 55 10.71 -2.07 -18.68
N GLN A 56 11.59 -1.34 -17.99
CA GLN A 56 12.57 -0.43 -18.63
C GLN A 56 14.04 -0.85 -18.50
N SER A 57 14.35 -1.93 -17.76
CA SER A 57 15.74 -2.32 -17.48
C SER A 57 15.90 -3.83 -17.27
N GLU A 58 17.15 -4.29 -17.27
CA GLU A 58 17.53 -5.68 -16.94
C GLU A 58 18.21 -5.78 -15.56
N PHE A 59 17.94 -4.81 -14.67
CA PHE A 59 18.60 -4.79 -13.37
C PHE A 59 18.25 -6.00 -12.51
N LEU A 60 19.27 -6.56 -11.85
CA LEU A 60 19.08 -7.64 -10.90
C LEU A 60 18.16 -7.21 -9.75
N PRO A 61 17.25 -8.09 -9.27
CA PRO A 61 16.36 -7.76 -8.16
C PRO A 61 17.08 -7.27 -6.89
N ALA A 62 18.30 -7.76 -6.64
CA ALA A 62 19.13 -7.32 -5.54
C ALA A 62 19.56 -5.84 -5.67
N PHE A 63 19.94 -5.41 -6.87
CA PHE A 63 20.27 -4.01 -7.12
C PHE A 63 19.05 -3.10 -6.95
N VAL A 64 17.89 -3.51 -7.48
CA VAL A 64 16.64 -2.77 -7.28
C VAL A 64 16.29 -2.66 -5.80
N ASN A 65 16.54 -3.71 -5.00
CA ASN A 65 16.36 -3.63 -3.53
C ASN A 65 17.26 -2.57 -2.89
N GLU A 66 18.53 -2.49 -3.27
CA GLU A 66 19.45 -1.46 -2.76
C GLU A 66 18.98 -0.06 -3.15
N MET A 67 18.50 0.14 -4.40
CA MET A 67 17.93 1.42 -4.82
C MET A 67 16.71 1.80 -3.99
N LEU A 68 15.82 0.84 -3.74
CA LEU A 68 14.67 1.05 -2.85
C LEU A 68 15.15 1.44 -1.44
N MET A 69 16.13 0.75 -0.86
CA MET A 69 16.65 1.08 0.47
C MET A 69 17.28 2.48 0.51
N TRP A 70 18.07 2.84 -0.50
CA TRP A 70 18.69 4.15 -0.64
C TRP A 70 17.66 5.30 -0.73
N ALA A 71 16.58 5.09 -1.48
CA ALA A 71 15.56 6.12 -1.64
C ALA A 71 14.90 6.50 -0.30
N ASN A 72 14.66 5.51 0.57
CA ASN A 72 14.15 5.61 1.95
C ASN A 72 12.84 6.43 2.14
N GLY A 73 11.77 5.76 2.58
CA GLY A 73 10.50 6.41 2.87
C GLY A 73 9.74 6.89 1.63
N ILE A 74 8.43 7.11 1.77
CA ILE A 74 7.51 7.40 0.64
C ILE A 74 8.01 8.58 -0.21
N SER A 75 8.40 9.69 0.43
CA SER A 75 8.86 10.89 -0.28
C SER A 75 10.08 10.59 -1.16
N GLY A 76 11.06 9.85 -0.62
CA GLY A 76 12.24 9.43 -1.37
C GLY A 76 11.92 8.47 -2.50
N LYS A 77 11.01 7.49 -2.30
CA LYS A 77 10.53 6.59 -3.37
C LYS A 77 9.91 7.38 -4.52
N MET A 78 9.04 8.32 -4.20
CA MET A 78 8.32 9.13 -5.20
C MET A 78 9.27 10.05 -5.97
N GLN A 79 10.12 10.80 -5.26
CA GLN A 79 10.95 11.85 -5.86
C GLN A 79 12.18 11.29 -6.56
N LYS A 80 12.89 10.34 -5.95
CA LYS A 80 14.20 9.87 -6.43
C LYS A 80 14.10 8.72 -7.42
N LEU A 81 13.02 7.93 -7.37
CA LEU A 81 12.87 6.74 -8.20
C LEU A 81 11.65 6.82 -9.11
N LEU A 82 10.44 6.88 -8.55
CA LEU A 82 9.23 6.71 -9.36
C LEU A 82 9.01 7.86 -10.35
N THR A 83 9.13 9.12 -9.91
CA THR A 83 9.00 10.29 -10.79
C THR A 83 9.95 10.24 -11.99
N PRO A 84 11.28 10.04 -11.83
CA PRO A 84 12.17 9.96 -12.99
C PRO A 84 11.92 8.72 -13.85
N LEU A 85 11.52 7.58 -13.28
CA LEU A 85 11.20 6.36 -14.04
C LEU A 85 10.01 6.56 -14.98
N VAL A 86 8.96 7.27 -14.54
CA VAL A 86 7.76 7.48 -15.38
C VAL A 86 7.86 8.72 -16.27
N ALA A 87 8.92 9.53 -16.16
CA ALA A 87 9.06 10.79 -16.89
C ALA A 87 8.91 10.66 -18.43
N PRO A 88 9.34 9.55 -19.08
CA PRO A 88 9.12 9.36 -20.52
C PRO A 88 7.65 9.11 -20.91
N ASP A 89 6.80 8.66 -19.99
CA ASP A 89 5.37 8.41 -20.22
C ASP A 89 4.54 9.55 -19.62
N THR A 90 4.06 10.47 -20.47
CA THR A 90 3.32 11.65 -20.04
C THR A 90 2.07 11.32 -19.22
N ASN A 91 1.38 10.21 -19.52
CA ASN A 91 0.15 9.82 -18.82
C ASN A 91 0.48 9.30 -17.41
N LYS A 92 1.44 8.38 -17.30
CA LYS A 92 1.92 7.91 -16.00
C LYS A 92 2.54 9.06 -15.20
N ALA A 93 3.33 9.94 -15.82
CA ALA A 93 3.93 11.09 -15.17
C ALA A 93 2.89 12.03 -14.58
N GLN A 94 1.80 12.31 -15.29
CA GLN A 94 0.70 13.13 -14.78
C GLN A 94 0.00 12.45 -13.58
N ALA A 95 -0.29 11.15 -13.68
CA ALA A 95 -0.91 10.39 -12.60
C ALA A 95 -0.02 10.39 -11.34
N ILE A 96 1.27 10.05 -11.48
CA ILE A 96 2.24 10.04 -10.38
C ILE A 96 2.43 11.43 -9.78
N ASN A 97 2.42 12.49 -10.59
CA ASN A 97 2.49 13.87 -10.09
C ASN A 97 1.28 14.21 -9.21
N GLY A 98 0.07 13.77 -9.59
CA GLY A 98 -1.14 13.95 -8.78
C GLY A 98 -1.05 13.32 -7.38
N LEU A 99 -0.22 12.28 -7.22
CA LEU A 99 -0.03 11.57 -5.95
C LEU A 99 0.96 12.24 -4.99
N LYS A 100 1.77 13.21 -5.44
CA LYS A 100 2.88 13.77 -4.65
C LYS A 100 2.43 14.47 -3.39
N ALA A 101 1.38 15.29 -3.47
CA ALA A 101 0.84 16.02 -2.31
C ALA A 101 0.39 15.03 -1.22
N ARG A 102 -0.40 14.03 -1.62
CA ARG A 102 -0.91 12.97 -0.73
C ARG A 102 0.22 12.14 -0.12
N ALA A 103 1.24 11.78 -0.90
CA ALA A 103 2.44 11.10 -0.37
C ALA A 103 3.15 11.93 0.71
N ASN A 104 3.28 13.25 0.49
CA ASN A 104 3.91 14.15 1.45
C ASN A 104 3.09 14.27 2.73
N GLU A 105 1.77 14.35 2.65
CA GLU A 105 0.87 14.40 3.81
C GLU A 105 0.98 13.15 4.68
N ILE A 106 0.90 11.96 4.06
CA ILE A 106 1.06 10.66 4.74
C ILE A 106 2.43 10.57 5.41
N ASN A 107 3.49 10.93 4.69
CA ASN A 107 4.85 10.90 5.20
C ASN A 107 5.04 11.89 6.37
N SER A 108 4.46 13.08 6.28
CA SER A 108 4.55 14.12 7.30
C SER A 108 3.85 13.69 8.58
N LYS A 109 2.61 13.18 8.53
CA LYS A 109 1.92 12.69 9.73
C LYS A 109 2.65 11.49 10.36
N ARG A 110 3.14 10.54 9.55
CA ARG A 110 3.96 9.43 10.05
C ARG A 110 5.20 9.92 10.78
N ASN A 111 5.89 10.92 10.24
CA ASN A 111 7.12 11.45 10.85
C ASN A 111 6.85 12.17 12.16
N ARG A 112 5.77 12.95 12.25
CA ARG A 112 5.37 13.59 13.51
C ARG A 112 5.07 12.56 14.60
N ILE A 113 4.34 11.50 14.27
CA ILE A 113 4.07 10.40 15.21
C ILE A 113 5.36 9.66 15.60
N ALA A 114 6.12 9.17 14.61
CA ALA A 114 7.22 8.23 14.86
C ALA A 114 8.49 8.89 15.41
N HIS A 115 8.73 10.16 15.09
CA HIS A 115 9.97 10.86 15.46
C HIS A 115 9.75 12.01 16.44
N GLN A 116 8.56 12.63 16.48
CA GLN A 116 8.26 13.74 17.37
C GLN A 116 7.36 13.34 18.55
N GLY A 117 6.87 12.10 18.57
CA GLY A 117 6.02 11.58 19.65
C GLY A 117 4.61 12.15 19.63
N GLU A 118 4.15 12.68 18.48
CA GLU A 118 2.82 13.25 18.37
C GLU A 118 1.73 12.19 18.59
N PHE A 119 0.77 12.51 19.46
CA PHE A 119 -0.45 11.72 19.60
C PHE A 119 -1.35 11.94 18.38
N CYS A 120 -2.13 10.93 18.03
CA CYS A 120 -3.06 11.00 16.90
C CYS A 120 -4.48 10.87 17.43
N SER A 121 -5.41 11.71 17.00
CA SER A 121 -6.84 11.51 17.28
C SER A 121 -7.45 10.45 16.35
N LEU A 122 -8.70 10.07 16.63
CA LEU A 122 -9.49 9.21 15.76
C LEU A 122 -9.64 9.83 14.35
N GLU A 123 -10.03 11.10 14.28
CA GLU A 123 -10.30 11.82 13.04
C GLU A 123 -9.04 11.93 12.19
N GLU A 124 -7.91 12.26 12.83
CA GLU A 124 -6.62 12.33 12.16
C GLU A 124 -6.18 10.96 11.63
N ALA A 125 -6.44 9.88 12.38
CA ALA A 125 -6.10 8.54 11.95
C ALA A 125 -6.99 8.10 10.79
N GLN A 126 -8.30 8.36 10.84
CA GLN A 126 -9.23 8.08 9.76
C GLN A 126 -8.83 8.81 8.47
N ALA A 127 -8.52 10.10 8.57
CA ALA A 127 -8.07 10.89 7.43
C ALA A 127 -6.77 10.31 6.83
N ALA A 128 -5.77 10.00 7.66
CA ALA A 128 -4.51 9.44 7.19
C ALA A 128 -4.68 8.04 6.56
N ILE A 129 -5.54 7.19 7.13
CA ILE A 129 -5.85 5.87 6.58
C ILE A 129 -6.56 6.00 5.24
N GLU A 130 -7.52 6.91 5.11
CA GLU A 130 -8.22 7.12 3.84
C GLU A 130 -7.28 7.71 2.78
N HIS A 131 -6.41 8.66 3.14
CA HIS A 131 -5.38 9.13 2.23
C HIS A 131 -4.47 7.99 1.76
N ALA A 132 -4.06 7.10 2.65
CA ALA A 132 -3.27 5.93 2.28
C ALA A 132 -4.05 4.98 1.37
N ARG A 133 -5.34 4.72 1.64
CA ARG A 133 -6.23 3.92 0.78
C ARG A 133 -6.23 4.48 -0.63
N THR A 134 -6.62 5.74 -0.78
CA THR A 134 -6.74 6.36 -2.10
C THR A 134 -5.41 6.32 -2.85
N PHE A 135 -4.30 6.67 -2.17
CA PHE A 135 -2.97 6.61 -2.79
C PHE A 135 -2.65 5.22 -3.32
N ILE A 136 -2.88 4.19 -2.50
CA ILE A 136 -2.58 2.80 -2.86
C ILE A 136 -3.40 2.38 -4.08
N HIS A 137 -4.71 2.67 -4.10
CA HIS A 137 -5.55 2.32 -5.25
C HIS A 137 -5.15 3.09 -6.51
N GLU A 138 -5.00 4.42 -6.42
CA GLU A 138 -4.62 5.25 -7.57
C GLU A 138 -3.27 4.83 -8.15
N LEU A 139 -2.29 4.50 -7.30
CA LEU A 139 -0.98 4.06 -7.75
C LEU A 139 -0.99 2.63 -8.31
N VAL A 140 -1.52 1.67 -7.56
CA VAL A 140 -1.41 0.24 -7.93
C VAL A 140 -2.24 -0.04 -9.18
N ARG A 141 -3.39 0.61 -9.36
CA ARG A 141 -4.25 0.41 -10.54
C ARG A 141 -3.66 0.93 -11.85
N LEU A 142 -2.59 1.71 -11.82
CA LEU A 142 -1.80 2.02 -13.03
C LEU A 142 -1.13 0.76 -13.61
N TYR A 143 -0.92 -0.28 -12.78
CA TYR A 143 -0.23 -1.51 -13.15
C TYR A 143 -1.11 -2.75 -13.04
N GLU A 144 -2.09 -2.74 -12.12
CA GLU A 144 -3.03 -3.83 -11.84
C GLU A 144 -4.45 -3.24 -11.74
N PRO A 145 -5.16 -3.02 -12.86
CA PRO A 145 -6.42 -2.26 -12.90
C PRO A 145 -7.51 -2.80 -11.96
N GLU A 146 -7.54 -4.11 -11.77
CA GLU A 146 -8.50 -4.82 -10.92
C GLU A 146 -8.09 -4.89 -9.43
N PHE A 147 -7.02 -4.19 -9.05
CA PHE A 147 -6.53 -4.23 -7.67
C PHE A 147 -7.51 -3.59 -6.70
N GLU A 148 -7.83 -4.35 -5.64
CA GLU A 148 -8.68 -3.93 -4.54
C GLU A 148 -8.10 -4.31 -3.18
N LEU A 149 -8.12 -3.36 -2.23
CA LEU A 149 -7.85 -3.63 -0.83
C LEU A 149 -9.07 -4.29 -0.19
N THR A 150 -8.95 -5.57 0.14
CA THR A 150 -10.04 -6.29 0.82
C THR A 150 -10.19 -5.82 2.26
N GLU A 151 -11.42 -5.57 2.69
CA GLU A 151 -11.71 -5.29 4.08
C GLU A 151 -11.76 -6.58 4.89
N ARG A 152 -11.61 -6.45 6.22
CA ARG A 152 -11.70 -7.58 7.14
C ARG A 152 -13.17 -7.99 7.32
N GLY A 153 -13.72 -8.65 6.29
CA GLY A 153 -15.09 -9.10 6.17
C GLY A 153 -15.35 -9.82 4.84
N ASP A 154 -14.70 -9.38 3.76
CA ASP A 154 -14.89 -9.90 2.40
C ASP A 154 -14.34 -11.32 2.21
N THR A 155 -13.29 -11.67 2.95
CA THR A 155 -12.71 -13.01 2.93
C THR A 155 -13.62 -14.06 3.58
N LYS A 156 -14.48 -13.68 4.54
CA LYS A 156 -15.47 -14.61 5.12
C LYS A 156 -16.66 -14.87 4.20
N ALA A 157 -16.87 -14.01 3.19
CA ALA A 157 -17.94 -14.18 2.21
C ALA A 157 -17.56 -15.15 1.08
N LYS A 158 -16.28 -15.19 0.67
CA LYS A 158 -15.80 -16.08 -0.40
C LYS A 158 -15.65 -17.56 0.02
N ASP A 159 -15.54 -17.84 1.32
CA ASP A 159 -15.46 -19.23 1.85
C ASP A 159 -16.83 -19.84 2.20
N LYS A 160 -17.94 -19.11 2.06
CA LYS A 160 -19.28 -19.68 2.17
C LYS A 160 -19.69 -20.29 0.82
N LYS A 161 -19.32 -21.56 0.63
CA LYS A 161 -19.90 -22.43 -0.39
C LYS A 161 -21.44 -22.30 -0.33
N PRO A 162 -22.17 -22.10 -1.46
CA PRO A 162 -23.62 -22.05 -1.42
C PRO A 162 -24.13 -23.36 -0.82
N ALA A 163 -24.98 -23.26 0.20
CA ALA A 163 -25.64 -24.39 0.80
C ALA A 163 -26.40 -25.14 -0.30
N GLY A 164 -25.97 -26.37 -0.57
CA GLY A 164 -26.46 -27.16 -1.68
C GLY A 164 -27.99 -27.30 -1.67
N GLU A 165 -28.56 -27.14 -2.86
CA GLU A 165 -29.91 -27.59 -3.19
C GLU A 165 -30.14 -29.00 -2.63
N LYS A 166 -31.14 -29.11 -1.75
CA LYS A 166 -31.71 -30.40 -1.38
C LYS A 166 -32.38 -30.98 -2.62
N LYS A 167 -31.71 -31.92 -3.30
CA LYS A 167 -32.36 -32.83 -4.24
C LYS A 167 -33.37 -33.68 -3.46
N ALA A 168 -34.66 -33.41 -3.66
CA ALA A 168 -35.73 -34.32 -3.27
C ALA A 168 -35.53 -35.64 -4.03
N LYS A 169 -35.40 -36.74 -3.28
CA LYS A 169 -35.40 -38.10 -3.81
C LYS A 169 -36.80 -38.68 -3.62
N LYS A 170 -37.33 -39.19 -4.74
CA LYS A 170 -38.46 -40.10 -4.95
C LYS A 170 -39.85 -39.59 -4.59
#